data_AF-A0A8J7MIA8-F1
#
_entry.id   AF-A0A8J7MIA8-F1
#
_cell.length_a   1.000
_cell.length_b   1.000
_cell.length_c   1.000
_cell.angle_alpha   90.00
_cell.angle_beta   90.00
_cell.angle_gamma   90.00
#
_symmetry.space_group_name_H-M   'P 1'
#
loop_
_entity.id
_entity.type
_entity.pdbx_description
1 polymer ?
#
loop_
_entity_poly.entity_id
_entity_poly.type
_entity_poly.pdbx_seq_one_letter_code
_entity_poly.pdbx_strand_id
1 'polypeptide(L)'
;MQEIKITTQNLLPSLLEEASRKRIFKKYQTENSKQLFFVNHLSEVATKVELSLEEAQALKKILLDSGETGRDILENFIAQANFPVSILFELYEEKECLTALAHKAGPIDLLLKIARTTEGQEEALLTIGKHYYNSNELSSEEFQAFLEEFGQSEWLLTALVHTVRGNNKKASIFENFVDNSPNNYELKELYEELKMEQELLLTTDKNLLKLKHKSKNPRFLRAIAQNTATPLKVLLSLKKANRVKYAGSIRSYAVETLAKIKAAK
;
A
#
# COMPACT_ATOMS: atom_id res chain seq x y z
N MET A 1 15.82 5.07 -38.64
CA MET A 1 15.84 5.86 -37.38
C MET A 1 16.51 4.99 -36.34
N GLN A 2 17.69 5.36 -35.81
CA GLN A 2 18.33 4.57 -34.75
C GLN A 2 17.42 4.53 -33.53
N GLU A 3 17.23 3.33 -32.98
CA GLU A 3 16.43 3.13 -31.78
C GLU A 3 17.18 3.69 -30.57
N ILE A 4 16.56 4.63 -29.86
CA ILE A 4 17.16 5.20 -28.65
C ILE A 4 17.10 4.13 -27.56
N LYS A 5 18.27 3.55 -27.22
CA LYS A 5 18.41 2.67 -26.08
C LYS A 5 18.57 3.51 -24.82
N ILE A 6 17.50 3.66 -24.05
CA ILE A 6 17.51 4.38 -22.78
C ILE A 6 18.10 3.49 -21.67
N THR A 7 19.03 4.02 -20.90
CA THR A 7 19.67 3.41 -19.72
C THR A 7 19.76 4.42 -18.59
N THR A 8 20.09 3.98 -17.38
CA THR A 8 20.23 4.88 -16.22
C THR A 8 21.31 5.93 -16.43
N GLN A 9 22.38 5.61 -17.17
CA GLN A 9 23.48 6.54 -17.45
C GLN A 9 23.13 7.61 -18.50
N ASN A 10 22.23 7.32 -19.43
CA ASN A 10 21.97 8.22 -20.56
C ASN A 10 20.59 8.88 -20.53
N LEU A 11 19.68 8.47 -19.63
CA LEU A 11 18.33 9.02 -19.56
C LEU A 11 18.36 10.52 -19.27
N LEU A 12 19.03 10.95 -18.21
CA LEU A 12 19.10 12.37 -17.85
C LEU A 12 19.76 13.21 -18.96
N PRO A 13 20.96 12.87 -19.49
CA PRO A 13 21.53 13.59 -20.63
C PRO A 13 20.60 13.66 -21.85
N SER A 14 19.88 12.57 -22.14
CA SER A 14 18.94 12.52 -23.28
C SER A 14 17.70 13.38 -23.05
N LEU A 15 17.26 13.56 -21.80
CA LEU A 15 16.16 14.46 -21.46
C LEU A 15 16.60 15.92 -21.44
N LEU A 16 17.86 16.22 -21.10
CA LEU A 16 18.39 17.59 -21.14
C LEU A 16 18.65 18.06 -22.59
N GLU A 17 19.07 17.15 -23.48
CA GLU A 17 19.31 17.44 -24.89
C GLU A 17 18.01 17.49 -25.72
N GLU A 18 17.76 18.60 -26.42
CA GLU A 18 16.46 18.88 -27.04
C GLU A 18 16.04 17.87 -28.11
N ALA A 19 16.95 17.45 -29.00
CA ALA A 19 16.62 16.53 -30.08
C ALA A 19 16.32 15.12 -29.55
N SER A 20 17.06 14.65 -28.55
CA SER A 20 16.79 13.37 -27.87
C SER A 20 15.52 13.42 -27.05
N ARG A 21 15.27 14.50 -26.31
CA ARG A 21 14.02 14.71 -25.56
C ARG A 21 12.79 14.63 -26.48
N LYS A 22 12.80 15.35 -27.60
CA LYS A 22 11.69 15.29 -28.60
C LYS A 22 11.44 13.88 -29.12
N ARG A 23 12.50 13.09 -29.33
CA ARG A 23 12.39 11.69 -29.76
C ARG A 23 11.81 10.79 -28.67
N ILE A 24 12.22 10.98 -27.42
CA ILE A 24 11.68 10.25 -26.25
C ILE A 24 10.19 10.52 -26.11
N PHE A 25 9.77 11.79 -26.13
CA PHE A 25 8.35 12.14 -25.99
C PHE A 25 7.49 11.58 -27.12
N LYS A 26 7.97 11.69 -28.37
CA LYS A 26 7.26 11.11 -29.52
C LYS A 26 7.09 9.60 -29.37
N LYS A 27 8.13 8.89 -28.91
CA LYS A 27 8.06 7.44 -28.66
C LYS A 27 7.09 7.14 -27.51
N TYR A 28 7.18 7.88 -26.42
CA TYR A 28 6.28 7.76 -25.26
C TYR A 28 4.81 7.89 -25.67
N GLN A 29 4.45 8.99 -26.35
CA GLN A 29 3.08 9.22 -26.82
C GLN A 29 2.57 8.14 -27.79
N THR A 30 3.44 7.66 -28.68
CA THR A 30 3.07 6.61 -29.64
C THR A 30 2.75 5.28 -28.94
N GLU A 31 3.50 4.95 -27.89
CA GLU A 31 3.41 3.67 -27.18
C GLU A 31 2.40 3.67 -26.03
N ASN A 32 2.15 4.81 -25.39
CA ASN A 32 1.20 4.95 -24.28
C ASN A 32 -0.24 4.53 -24.66
N SER A 33 -0.54 4.46 -25.97
CA SER A 33 -1.86 4.08 -26.51
C SER A 33 -1.94 2.68 -27.11
N LYS A 34 -0.82 1.95 -27.25
CA LYS A 34 -0.77 0.70 -28.06
C LYS A 34 -0.04 -0.44 -27.37
N GLN A 35 1.18 -0.18 -26.90
CA GLN A 35 2.08 -1.17 -26.31
C GLN A 35 2.95 -0.46 -25.28
N LEU A 36 2.78 -0.76 -24.00
CA LEU A 36 3.42 -0.03 -22.89
C LEU A 36 4.90 -0.41 -22.68
N PHE A 37 5.58 -1.03 -23.66
CA PHE A 37 6.93 -1.56 -23.46
C PHE A 37 7.94 -0.46 -23.17
N PHE A 38 7.98 0.59 -23.99
CA PHE A 38 8.89 1.72 -23.77
C PHE A 38 8.51 2.53 -22.53
N VAL A 39 7.22 2.73 -22.28
CA VAL A 39 6.73 3.46 -21.09
C VAL A 39 7.19 2.75 -19.81
N ASN A 40 6.98 1.44 -19.72
CA ASN A 40 7.42 0.64 -18.59
C ASN A 40 8.94 0.64 -18.44
N HIS A 41 9.67 0.48 -19.54
CA HIS A 41 11.14 0.54 -19.52
C HIS A 41 11.64 1.92 -19.06
N LEU A 42 11.03 3.00 -19.54
CA LEU A 42 11.39 4.36 -19.14
C LEU A 42 11.12 4.58 -17.65
N SER A 43 9.97 4.14 -17.14
CA SER A 43 9.62 4.19 -15.72
C SER A 43 10.64 3.42 -14.86
N GLU A 44 10.97 2.19 -15.27
CA GLU A 44 11.94 1.35 -14.57
C GLU A 44 13.34 1.99 -14.53
N VAL A 45 13.77 2.60 -15.63
CA VAL A 45 15.05 3.32 -15.68
C VAL A 45 14.98 4.59 -14.84
N ALA A 46 13.93 5.38 -14.97
CA ALA A 46 13.76 6.65 -14.25
C ALA A 46 13.84 6.43 -12.74
N THR A 47 13.17 5.42 -12.18
CA THR A 47 13.22 5.14 -10.73
C THR A 47 14.61 4.80 -10.17
N LYS A 48 15.61 4.58 -11.03
CA LYS A 48 16.99 4.21 -10.66
C LYS A 48 18.02 5.30 -10.96
N VAL A 49 17.61 6.43 -11.54
CA VAL A 49 18.52 7.56 -11.81
C VAL A 49 18.71 8.37 -10.53
N GLU A 50 19.94 8.47 -10.03
CA GLU A 50 20.26 9.42 -8.96
C GLU A 50 20.41 10.82 -9.55
N LEU A 51 19.76 11.80 -8.91
CA LEU A 51 19.76 13.19 -9.34
C LEU A 51 20.35 14.08 -8.24
N SER A 52 21.24 15.00 -8.61
CA SER A 52 21.55 16.16 -7.77
C SER A 52 20.34 17.10 -7.68
N LEU A 53 20.38 18.04 -6.73
CA LEU A 53 19.32 19.05 -6.62
C LEU A 53 19.22 19.90 -7.90
N GLU A 54 20.35 20.31 -8.46
CA GLU A 54 20.44 21.11 -9.68
C GLU A 54 19.90 20.34 -10.89
N GLU A 55 20.24 19.05 -11.00
CA GLU A 55 19.73 18.17 -12.04
C GLU A 55 18.22 17.98 -11.93
N ALA A 56 17.71 17.77 -10.71
CA ALA A 56 16.28 17.66 -10.47
C ALA A 56 15.53 18.96 -10.80
N GLN A 57 16.09 20.13 -10.48
CA GLN A 57 15.51 21.43 -10.85
C GLN A 57 15.47 21.63 -12.37
N ALA A 58 16.57 21.35 -13.06
CA ALA A 58 16.62 21.45 -14.52
C ALA A 58 15.62 20.49 -15.18
N LEU A 59 15.56 19.25 -14.68
CA LEU A 59 14.64 18.22 -15.16
C LEU A 59 13.17 18.62 -14.93
N LYS A 60 12.81 19.04 -13.71
CA LYS A 60 11.47 19.54 -13.37
C LYS A 60 11.04 20.59 -14.39
N LYS A 61 11.84 21.64 -14.57
CA LYS A 61 11.50 22.75 -15.46
C LYS A 61 11.26 22.26 -16.89
N ILE A 62 12.20 21.51 -17.45
CA ILE A 62 12.13 21.02 -18.83
C ILE A 62 10.91 20.12 -19.04
N LEU A 63 10.61 19.25 -18.09
CA LEU A 63 9.47 18.33 -18.19
C LEU A 63 8.13 19.07 -18.04
N LEU A 64 7.99 20.00 -17.09
CA LEU A 64 6.78 20.81 -16.95
C LEU A 64 6.51 21.69 -18.19
N ASP A 65 7.55 22.32 -18.74
CA ASP A 65 7.46 23.11 -19.99
C ASP A 65 7.01 22.27 -21.20
N SER A 66 7.13 20.95 -21.10
CA SER A 66 6.78 20.00 -22.16
C SER A 66 5.33 19.48 -22.09
N GLY A 67 4.52 20.00 -21.17
CA GLY A 67 3.10 19.68 -21.06
C GLY A 67 2.83 18.31 -20.42
N GLU A 68 1.69 17.71 -20.76
CA GLU A 68 1.19 16.46 -20.16
C GLU A 68 2.19 15.29 -20.23
N THR A 69 2.76 15.02 -21.41
CA THR A 69 3.78 13.97 -21.57
C THR A 69 4.98 14.18 -20.64
N GLY A 70 5.38 15.44 -20.45
CA GLY A 70 6.49 15.77 -19.57
C GLY A 70 6.13 15.53 -18.10
N ARG A 71 4.92 15.89 -17.68
CA ARG A 71 4.38 15.57 -16.35
C ARG A 71 4.37 14.07 -16.10
N ASP A 72 3.83 13.27 -17.02
CA ASP A 72 3.80 11.80 -16.89
C ASP A 72 5.21 11.22 -16.69
N ILE A 73 6.19 11.74 -17.43
CA ILE A 73 7.58 11.31 -17.29
C ILE A 73 8.14 11.76 -15.93
N LEU A 74 7.86 12.98 -15.49
CA LEU A 74 8.28 13.52 -14.20
C LEU A 74 7.75 12.70 -13.03
N GLU A 75 6.51 12.20 -13.09
CA GLU A 75 5.92 11.34 -12.06
C GLU A 75 6.77 10.07 -11.82
N ASN A 76 7.41 9.52 -12.85
CA ASN A 76 8.31 8.39 -12.70
C ASN A 76 9.59 8.74 -11.91
N PHE A 77 10.07 9.98 -12.01
CA PHE A 77 11.19 10.46 -11.20
C PHE A 77 10.76 10.75 -9.75
N ILE A 78 9.57 11.32 -9.55
CA ILE A 78 9.00 11.55 -8.21
C ILE A 78 8.91 10.24 -7.41
N ALA A 79 8.61 9.12 -8.08
CA ALA A 79 8.55 7.80 -7.45
C ALA A 79 9.89 7.30 -6.85
N GLN A 80 11.04 7.88 -7.22
CA GLN A 80 12.35 7.53 -6.67
C GLN A 80 12.44 7.76 -5.16
N ALA A 81 13.01 6.82 -4.39
CA ALA A 81 13.13 6.96 -2.93
C ALA A 81 13.92 8.22 -2.50
N ASN A 82 14.95 8.60 -3.27
CA ASN A 82 15.86 9.70 -2.99
C ASN A 82 15.59 10.98 -3.78
N PHE A 83 14.40 11.13 -4.39
CA PHE A 83 14.06 12.37 -5.09
C PHE A 83 14.13 13.58 -4.14
N PRO A 84 14.76 14.71 -4.55
CA PRO A 84 14.99 15.83 -3.63
C PRO A 84 13.72 16.40 -3.00
N VAL A 85 13.68 16.41 -1.66
CA VAL A 85 12.50 16.80 -0.87
C VAL A 85 12.04 18.24 -1.16
N SER A 86 12.96 19.18 -1.33
CA SER A 86 12.62 20.58 -1.66
C SER A 86 11.79 20.67 -2.94
N ILE A 87 12.11 19.86 -3.96
CA ILE A 87 11.40 19.84 -5.23
C ILE A 87 9.99 19.27 -5.08
N LEU A 88 9.80 18.29 -4.20
CA LEU A 88 8.47 17.76 -3.91
C LEU A 88 7.55 18.83 -3.31
N PHE A 89 8.08 19.66 -2.41
CA PHE A 89 7.33 20.79 -1.85
C PHE A 89 7.05 21.87 -2.90
N GLU A 90 8.03 22.22 -3.74
CA GLU A 90 7.79 23.17 -4.84
C GLU A 90 6.68 22.68 -5.79
N LEU A 91 6.70 21.41 -6.19
CA LEU A 91 5.67 20.82 -7.05
C LEU A 91 4.28 20.88 -6.40
N TYR A 92 4.20 20.63 -5.09
CA TYR A 92 2.97 20.79 -4.33
C TYR A 92 2.46 22.23 -4.34
N GLU A 93 3.31 23.22 -4.03
CA GLU A 93 2.91 24.64 -4.02
C GLU A 93 2.50 25.13 -5.44
N GLU A 94 3.13 24.59 -6.48
CA GLU A 94 2.81 24.85 -7.89
C GLU A 94 1.56 24.07 -8.38
N LYS A 95 1.02 23.15 -7.56
CA LYS A 95 -0.09 22.24 -7.90
C LYS A 95 0.19 21.31 -9.08
N GLU A 96 1.44 20.88 -9.22
CA GLU A 96 1.90 19.99 -10.28
C GLU A 96 2.11 18.57 -9.76
N CYS A 97 1.76 17.57 -10.57
CA CYS A 97 1.95 16.13 -10.26
C CYS A 97 1.35 15.68 -8.91
N LEU A 98 0.24 16.26 -8.46
CA LEU A 98 -0.36 16.01 -7.13
C LEU A 98 -0.65 14.53 -6.86
N THR A 99 -1.12 13.79 -7.87
CA THR A 99 -1.38 12.34 -7.75
C THR A 99 -0.11 11.56 -7.44
N ALA A 100 0.98 11.82 -8.17
CA ALA A 100 2.27 11.18 -7.90
C ALA A 100 2.84 11.55 -6.53
N LEU A 101 2.67 12.81 -6.11
CA LEU A 101 3.05 13.25 -4.77
C LEU A 101 2.24 12.53 -3.67
N ALA A 102 0.93 12.35 -3.87
CA ALA A 102 0.05 11.65 -2.93
C ALA A 102 0.38 10.16 -2.79
N HIS A 103 0.83 9.51 -3.87
CA HIS A 103 1.19 8.09 -3.88
C HIS A 103 2.61 7.82 -3.36
N LYS A 104 3.44 8.86 -3.24
CA LYS A 104 4.83 8.72 -2.81
C LYS A 104 4.92 8.44 -1.32
N ALA A 105 5.64 7.39 -0.95
CA ALA A 105 6.21 7.29 0.41
C ALA A 105 7.26 8.41 0.57
N GLY A 106 6.83 9.55 1.09
CA GLY A 106 7.61 10.78 1.18
C GLY A 106 7.57 11.41 2.57
N PRO A 107 8.08 12.65 2.71
CA PRO A 107 8.03 13.38 3.97
C PRO A 107 6.59 13.48 4.50
N ILE A 108 6.38 13.09 5.75
CA ILE A 108 5.05 13.09 6.39
C ILE A 108 4.39 14.47 6.28
N ASP A 109 5.15 15.54 6.53
CA ASP A 109 4.64 16.92 6.47
C ASP A 109 4.06 17.28 5.10
N LEU A 110 4.68 16.81 4.02
CA LEU A 110 4.18 17.02 2.67
C LEU A 110 2.86 16.27 2.44
N LEU A 111 2.82 14.99 2.83
CA LEU A 111 1.62 14.18 2.68
C LEU A 111 0.46 14.73 3.52
N LEU A 112 0.75 15.22 4.74
CA LEU A 112 -0.24 15.89 5.60
C LEU A 112 -0.77 17.17 4.95
N LYS A 113 0.10 17.98 4.34
CA LYS A 113 -0.34 19.15 3.57
C LYS A 113 -1.31 18.73 2.47
N ILE A 114 -0.93 17.74 1.63
CA ILE A 114 -1.78 17.22 0.55
C ILE A 114 -3.13 16.74 1.09
N ALA A 115 -3.13 15.92 2.15
CA ALA A 115 -4.35 15.38 2.74
C ALA A 115 -5.29 16.47 3.32
N ARG A 116 -4.74 17.60 3.77
CA ARG A 116 -5.52 18.72 4.33
C ARG A 116 -6.09 19.66 3.27
N THR A 117 -5.41 19.82 2.13
CA THR A 117 -5.73 20.88 1.17
C THR A 117 -6.33 20.40 -0.13
N THR A 118 -6.28 19.10 -0.41
CA THR A 118 -6.63 18.55 -1.72
C THR A 118 -7.72 17.48 -1.56
N GLU A 119 -8.95 17.85 -1.91
CA GLU A 119 -10.06 16.89 -2.00
C GLU A 119 -9.75 15.80 -3.04
N GLY A 120 -10.12 14.55 -2.75
CA GLY A 120 -9.92 13.42 -3.67
C GLY A 120 -8.50 12.84 -3.70
N GLN A 121 -7.66 13.12 -2.69
CA GLN A 121 -6.33 12.52 -2.52
C GLN A 121 -6.32 11.56 -1.32
N GLU A 122 -7.29 10.66 -1.28
CA GLU A 122 -7.43 9.66 -0.21
C GLU A 122 -6.16 8.81 -0.06
N GLU A 123 -5.43 8.55 -1.15
CA GLU A 123 -4.23 7.72 -1.15
C GLU A 123 -3.09 8.30 -0.29
N ALA A 124 -2.96 9.63 -0.23
CA ALA A 124 -2.02 10.28 0.68
C ALA A 124 -2.40 9.96 2.12
N LEU A 125 -3.69 10.07 2.45
CA LEU A 125 -4.21 9.78 3.78
C LEU A 125 -4.03 8.29 4.14
N LEU A 126 -4.25 7.36 3.20
CA LEU A 126 -4.02 5.94 3.40
C LEU A 126 -2.53 5.64 3.68
N THR A 127 -1.64 6.28 2.94
CA THR A 127 -0.18 6.13 3.08
C THR A 127 0.28 6.62 4.44
N ILE A 128 -0.15 7.83 4.82
CA ILE A 128 0.15 8.43 6.13
C ILE A 128 -0.42 7.56 7.25
N GLY A 129 -1.69 7.16 7.16
CA GLY A 129 -2.35 6.39 8.20
C GLY A 129 -1.62 5.08 8.51
N LYS A 130 -1.26 4.32 7.47
CA LYS A 130 -0.47 3.08 7.62
C LYS A 130 0.89 3.36 8.26
N HIS A 131 1.54 4.45 7.88
CA HIS A 131 2.82 4.85 8.43
C HIS A 131 2.71 5.24 9.92
N TYR A 132 1.75 6.09 10.29
CA TYR A 132 1.47 6.44 11.68
C TYR A 132 1.12 5.22 12.52
N TYR A 133 0.40 4.24 11.96
CA TYR A 133 -0.02 3.06 12.72
C TYR A 133 1.14 2.08 12.99
N ASN A 134 2.07 1.92 12.03
CA ASN A 134 3.14 0.91 12.11
C ASN A 134 4.52 1.46 12.49
N SER A 135 4.79 2.75 12.28
CA SER A 135 6.11 3.33 12.56
C SER A 135 6.36 3.37 14.06
N ASN A 136 7.58 2.99 14.46
CA ASN A 136 8.06 3.16 15.84
C ASN A 136 8.67 4.54 16.08
N GLU A 137 8.96 5.29 15.01
CA GLU A 137 9.51 6.65 15.09
C GLU A 137 8.44 7.65 15.54
N LEU A 138 7.19 7.40 15.15
CA LEU A 138 6.03 8.18 15.57
C LEU A 138 5.46 7.63 16.88
N SER A 139 5.17 8.52 17.82
CA SER A 139 4.56 8.21 19.09
C SER A 139 3.11 7.71 18.95
N SER A 140 2.56 7.17 20.04
CA SER A 140 1.15 6.76 20.06
C SER A 140 0.22 7.96 20.17
N GLU A 141 0.70 9.03 20.80
CA GLU A 141 0.06 10.31 20.98
C GLU A 141 -0.12 11.03 19.63
N GLU A 142 0.92 11.01 18.77
CA GLU A 142 0.84 11.51 17.39
C GLU A 142 -0.17 10.73 16.55
N PHE A 143 -0.24 9.40 16.72
CA PHE A 143 -1.25 8.59 16.04
C PHE A 143 -2.67 8.87 16.53
N GLN A 144 -2.85 9.10 17.83
CA GLN A 144 -4.15 9.50 18.36
C GLN A 144 -4.60 10.85 17.78
N ALA A 145 -3.72 11.85 17.76
CA ALA A 145 -4.02 13.15 17.16
C ALA A 145 -4.37 13.03 15.67
N PHE A 146 -3.66 12.16 14.93
CA PHE A 146 -3.97 11.86 13.54
C PHE A 146 -5.38 11.25 13.36
N LEU A 147 -5.80 10.34 14.23
CA LEU A 147 -7.16 9.77 14.19
C LEU A 147 -8.23 10.80 14.56
N GLU A 148 -7.94 11.69 15.52
CA GLU A 148 -8.86 12.77 15.88
C GLU A 148 -9.07 13.74 14.71
N GLU A 149 -8.01 13.99 13.92
CA GLU A 149 -8.08 14.88 12.76
C GLU A 149 -8.76 14.22 11.54
N PHE A 150 -8.37 12.99 11.18
CA PHE A 150 -8.77 12.36 9.92
C PHE A 150 -9.69 11.14 10.06
N GLY A 151 -10.00 10.72 11.29
CA GLY A 151 -10.72 9.48 11.56
C GLY A 151 -12.19 9.47 11.16
N GLN A 152 -12.71 10.52 10.52
CA GLN A 152 -14.01 10.49 9.85
C GLN A 152 -13.93 9.86 8.45
N SER A 153 -12.74 9.65 7.90
CA SER A 153 -12.55 9.02 6.59
C SER A 153 -12.76 7.50 6.66
N GLU A 154 -13.86 7.02 6.09
CA GLU A 154 -14.18 5.58 6.01
C GLU A 154 -13.07 4.77 5.32
N TRP A 155 -12.48 5.33 4.26
CA TRP A 155 -11.38 4.72 3.52
C TRP A 155 -10.14 4.54 4.40
N LEU A 156 -9.78 5.58 5.17
CA LEU A 156 -8.68 5.51 6.13
C LEU A 156 -8.94 4.42 7.18
N LEU A 157 -10.11 4.47 7.81
CA LEU A 157 -10.46 3.52 8.87
C LEU A 157 -10.44 2.07 8.34
N THR A 158 -11.00 1.83 7.17
CA THR A 158 -11.00 0.52 6.52
C THR A 158 -9.58 0.05 6.22
N ALA A 159 -8.72 0.93 5.71
CA ALA A 159 -7.32 0.60 5.45
C ALA A 159 -6.54 0.27 6.74
N LEU A 160 -6.78 1.00 7.83
CA LEU A 160 -6.16 0.76 9.13
C LEU A 160 -6.62 -0.56 9.75
N VAL A 161 -7.90 -0.90 9.64
CA VAL A 161 -8.45 -2.18 10.10
C VAL A 161 -7.74 -3.35 9.41
N HIS A 162 -7.43 -3.24 8.12
CA HIS A 162 -6.70 -4.25 7.34
C HIS A 162 -5.18 -4.26 7.53
N THR A 163 -4.63 -3.27 8.25
CA THR A 163 -3.19 -3.15 8.45
C THR A 163 -2.71 -4.08 9.56
N VAL A 164 -1.56 -4.74 9.34
CA VAL A 164 -0.95 -5.64 10.33
C VAL A 164 -0.62 -4.86 11.60
N ARG A 165 -0.96 -5.42 12.76
CA ARG A 165 -0.81 -4.76 14.07
C ARG A 165 0.63 -4.89 14.55
N GLY A 166 1.45 -3.88 14.28
CA GLY A 166 2.86 -3.84 14.71
C GLY A 166 3.05 -3.33 16.14
N ASN A 167 2.18 -2.44 16.63
CA ASN A 167 2.31 -1.76 17.91
C ASN A 167 1.04 -1.88 18.76
N ASN A 168 1.15 -2.55 19.92
CA ASN A 168 0.00 -2.83 20.79
C ASN A 168 -0.68 -1.56 21.33
N LYS A 169 0.09 -0.53 21.69
CA LYS A 169 -0.48 0.72 22.23
C LYS A 169 -1.29 1.45 21.16
N LYS A 170 -0.76 1.55 19.95
CA LYS A 170 -1.49 2.11 18.80
C LYS A 170 -2.71 1.27 18.42
N ALA A 171 -2.60 -0.07 18.49
CA ALA A 171 -3.72 -0.96 18.22
C ALA A 171 -4.88 -0.74 19.20
N SER A 172 -4.58 -0.56 20.50
CA SER A 172 -5.59 -0.22 21.52
C SER A 172 -6.19 1.17 21.32
N ILE A 173 -5.40 2.16 20.90
CA ILE A 173 -5.92 3.49 20.55
C ILE A 173 -6.92 3.39 19.40
N PHE A 174 -6.56 2.66 18.34
CA PHE A 174 -7.43 2.48 17.18
C PHE A 174 -8.70 1.69 17.52
N GLU A 175 -8.59 0.64 18.34
CA GLU A 175 -9.73 -0.11 18.86
C GLU A 175 -10.71 0.80 19.63
N ASN A 176 -10.19 1.58 20.59
CA ASN A 176 -10.99 2.54 21.33
C ASN A 176 -11.63 3.59 20.41
N PHE A 177 -10.91 4.04 19.37
CA PHE A 177 -11.45 4.99 18.40
C PHE A 177 -12.65 4.40 17.64
N VAL A 178 -12.51 3.18 17.12
CA VAL A 178 -13.59 2.48 16.40
C VAL A 178 -14.79 2.21 17.31
N ASP A 179 -14.54 1.81 18.55
CA ASP A 179 -15.60 1.50 19.52
C ASP A 179 -16.45 2.71 19.92
N ASN A 180 -15.84 3.89 19.95
CA ASN A 180 -16.51 5.14 20.32
C ASN A 180 -17.05 5.92 19.11
N SER A 181 -16.76 5.48 17.88
CA SER A 181 -17.22 6.16 16.67
C SER A 181 -18.71 5.87 16.40
N PRO A 182 -19.57 6.90 16.34
CA PRO A 182 -20.99 6.69 16.04
C PRO A 182 -21.15 6.15 14.61
N ASN A 183 -22.11 5.24 14.41
CA ASN A 183 -22.49 4.65 13.11
C ASN A 183 -21.44 3.76 12.41
N ASN A 184 -20.34 3.35 13.07
CA ASN A 184 -19.30 2.48 12.49
C ASN A 184 -19.50 0.98 12.78
N TYR A 185 -20.75 0.49 12.76
CA TYR A 185 -21.06 -0.91 13.09
C TYR A 185 -20.33 -1.92 12.20
N GLU A 186 -20.32 -1.70 10.89
CA GLU A 186 -19.66 -2.60 9.92
C GLU A 186 -18.14 -2.66 10.13
N LEU A 187 -17.53 -1.49 10.40
CA LEU A 187 -16.10 -1.39 10.68
C LEU A 187 -15.74 -2.10 11.99
N LYS A 188 -16.58 -1.95 13.03
CA LYS A 188 -16.42 -2.64 14.31
C LYS A 188 -16.53 -4.15 14.15
N GLU A 189 -17.52 -4.63 13.40
CA GLU A 189 -17.67 -6.05 13.08
C GLU A 189 -16.44 -6.58 12.33
N LEU A 190 -15.96 -5.86 11.31
CA LEU A 190 -14.76 -6.21 10.58
C LEU A 190 -13.50 -6.24 11.46
N TYR A 191 -13.35 -5.26 12.36
CA TYR A 191 -12.20 -5.19 13.27
C TYR A 191 -12.17 -6.38 14.24
N GLU A 192 -13.32 -6.74 14.80
CA GLU A 192 -13.49 -7.92 15.66
C GLU A 192 -13.23 -9.23 14.90
N GLU A 193 -13.71 -9.33 13.65
CA GLU A 193 -13.41 -10.48 12.81
C GLU A 193 -11.90 -10.65 12.57
N LEU A 194 -11.19 -9.57 12.23
CA LEU A 194 -9.74 -9.63 11.98
C LEU A 194 -8.93 -9.92 13.25
N LYS A 195 -9.37 -9.37 14.40
CA LYS A 195 -8.79 -9.68 15.71
C LYS A 195 -8.90 -11.17 16.02
N MET A 196 -10.10 -11.72 15.85
CA MET A 196 -10.38 -13.14 16.06
C MET A 196 -9.65 -14.02 15.03
N GLU A 197 -9.51 -13.58 13.77
CA GLU A 197 -8.72 -14.29 12.75
C GLU A 197 -7.26 -14.46 13.20
N GLN A 198 -6.62 -13.39 13.70
CA GLN A 198 -5.25 -13.43 14.23
C GLN A 198 -5.12 -14.31 15.48
N GLU A 199 -6.05 -14.19 16.42
CA GLU A 199 -6.09 -15.04 17.61
C GLU A 199 -6.19 -16.53 17.25
N LEU A 200 -7.07 -16.87 16.30
CA LEU A 200 -7.27 -18.24 15.83
C LEU A 200 -6.06 -18.82 15.09
N LEU A 201 -5.21 -17.98 14.47
CA LEU A 201 -3.96 -18.44 13.85
C LEU A 201 -2.92 -18.89 14.88
N LEU A 202 -2.90 -18.25 16.06
CA LEU A 202 -1.82 -18.38 17.04
C LEU A 202 -2.21 -19.20 18.29
N THR A 203 -3.49 -19.28 18.61
CA THR A 203 -3.97 -19.94 19.81
C THR A 203 -3.64 -21.43 19.86
N THR A 204 -3.38 -21.96 21.05
CA THR A 204 -3.29 -23.40 21.30
C THR A 204 -4.58 -23.98 21.90
N ASP A 205 -5.58 -23.13 22.19
CA ASP A 205 -6.85 -23.55 22.77
C ASP A 205 -7.74 -24.26 21.74
N LYS A 206 -7.80 -25.58 21.88
CA LYS A 206 -8.63 -26.45 21.04
C LYS A 206 -10.12 -26.21 21.21
N ASN A 207 -10.58 -25.68 22.33
CA ASN A 207 -11.99 -25.40 22.56
C ASN A 207 -12.42 -24.14 21.81
N LEU A 208 -11.64 -23.07 21.86
CA LEU A 208 -11.84 -21.87 21.05
C LEU A 208 -11.89 -22.22 19.55
N LEU A 209 -10.92 -23.01 19.05
CA LEU A 209 -10.89 -23.44 17.64
C LEU A 209 -12.15 -24.23 17.24
N LYS A 210 -12.65 -25.13 18.10
CA LYS A 210 -13.91 -25.86 17.86
C LYS A 210 -15.12 -24.94 17.88
N LEU A 211 -15.17 -24.01 18.82
CA LEU A 211 -16.26 -23.05 18.97
C LEU A 211 -16.37 -22.17 17.72
N LYS A 212 -15.26 -21.54 17.32
CA LYS A 212 -15.23 -20.64 16.16
C LYS A 212 -15.38 -21.39 14.83
N HIS A 213 -14.96 -22.64 14.72
CA HIS A 213 -15.28 -23.48 13.56
C HIS A 213 -16.80 -23.66 13.34
N LYS A 214 -17.61 -23.67 14.41
CA LYS A 214 -19.08 -23.80 14.29
C LYS A 214 -19.75 -22.55 13.75
N SER A 215 -19.15 -21.37 13.93
CA SER A 215 -19.70 -20.10 13.42
C SER A 215 -19.80 -20.04 11.89
N LYS A 216 -19.06 -20.89 11.18
CA LYS A 216 -18.95 -20.91 9.71
C LYS A 216 -18.48 -19.60 9.07
N ASN A 217 -17.95 -18.67 9.86
CA ASN A 217 -17.30 -17.47 9.33
C ASN A 217 -16.11 -17.86 8.43
N PRO A 218 -16.08 -17.47 7.14
CA PRO A 218 -15.03 -17.88 6.21
C PRO A 218 -13.60 -17.53 6.65
N ARG A 219 -13.40 -16.36 7.28
CA ARG A 219 -12.08 -15.94 7.79
C ARG A 219 -11.62 -16.86 8.92
N PHE A 220 -12.51 -17.14 9.88
CA PHE A 220 -12.19 -18.01 11.00
C PHE A 220 -11.88 -19.43 10.52
N LEU A 221 -12.65 -19.97 9.57
CA LEU A 221 -12.38 -21.29 9.00
C LEU A 221 -11.00 -21.35 8.32
N ARG A 222 -10.61 -20.27 7.61
CA ARG A 222 -9.30 -20.17 6.97
C ARG A 222 -8.16 -20.07 8.00
N ALA A 223 -8.32 -19.30 9.07
CA ALA A 223 -7.34 -19.24 10.16
C ALA A 223 -7.19 -20.59 10.87
N ILE A 224 -8.30 -21.21 11.25
CA ILE A 224 -8.34 -22.52 11.91
C ILE A 224 -7.67 -23.60 11.03
N ALA A 225 -7.84 -23.54 9.70
CA ALA A 225 -7.20 -24.48 8.78
C ALA A 225 -5.66 -24.38 8.77
N GLN A 226 -5.10 -23.21 9.08
CA GLN A 226 -3.66 -22.95 9.11
C GLN A 226 -3.01 -23.28 10.46
N ASN A 227 -3.79 -23.29 11.54
CA ASN A 227 -3.28 -23.49 12.89
C ASN A 227 -2.96 -24.98 13.18
N THR A 228 -1.73 -25.27 13.62
CA THR A 228 -1.23 -26.63 13.92
C THR A 228 -1.82 -27.24 15.20
N ALA A 229 -2.36 -26.44 16.11
CA ALA A 229 -3.10 -26.90 17.29
C ALA A 229 -4.52 -27.39 16.96
N THR A 230 -5.02 -27.13 15.74
CA THR A 230 -6.39 -27.46 15.33
C THR A 230 -6.67 -28.97 15.45
N PRO A 231 -7.77 -29.37 16.11
CA PRO A 231 -8.13 -30.78 16.25
C PRO A 231 -8.27 -31.50 14.91
N LEU A 232 -7.74 -32.72 14.80
CA LEU A 232 -7.77 -33.53 13.57
C LEU A 232 -9.17 -33.66 12.94
N LYS A 233 -10.21 -33.86 13.77
CA LYS A 233 -11.60 -33.95 13.29
C LYS A 233 -12.06 -32.66 12.59
N VAL A 234 -11.61 -31.49 13.07
CA VAL A 234 -11.91 -30.19 12.47
C VAL A 234 -11.16 -30.05 11.15
N LEU A 235 -9.86 -30.36 11.10
CA LEU A 235 -9.06 -30.32 9.87
C LEU A 235 -9.62 -31.24 8.78
N LEU A 236 -10.06 -32.47 9.14
CA LEU A 236 -10.69 -33.40 8.19
C LEU A 236 -12.02 -32.86 7.64
N SER A 237 -12.78 -32.13 8.45
CA SER A 237 -13.98 -31.42 8.00
C SER A 237 -13.63 -30.28 7.05
N LEU A 238 -12.62 -29.46 7.39
CA LEU A 238 -12.18 -28.32 6.58
C LEU A 238 -11.59 -28.74 5.23
N LYS A 239 -10.91 -29.89 5.17
CA LYS A 239 -10.45 -30.50 3.91
C LYS A 239 -11.60 -30.78 2.92
N LYS A 240 -12.83 -30.93 3.42
CA LYS A 240 -14.04 -31.16 2.61
C LYS A 240 -14.90 -29.90 2.45
N ALA A 241 -14.43 -28.74 2.89
CA ALA A 241 -15.19 -27.50 2.83
C ALA A 241 -15.61 -27.19 1.37
N ASN A 242 -16.89 -26.95 1.16
CA ASN A 242 -17.49 -26.54 -0.10
C ASN A 242 -18.51 -25.42 0.17
N ARG A 243 -18.86 -24.63 -0.85
CA ARG A 243 -19.91 -23.58 -0.76
C ARG A 243 -19.68 -22.54 0.36
N VAL A 244 -18.41 -22.21 0.65
CA VAL A 244 -18.02 -21.11 1.56
C VAL A 244 -16.99 -20.25 0.85
N LYS A 245 -16.97 -18.94 1.12
CA LYS A 245 -15.93 -18.02 0.63
C LYS A 245 -14.54 -18.59 0.99
N TYR A 246 -13.60 -18.52 0.06
CA TYR A 246 -12.25 -19.07 0.24
C TYR A 246 -12.15 -20.60 0.40
N ALA A 247 -13.17 -21.38 0.01
CA ALA A 247 -13.14 -22.84 0.15
C ALA A 247 -11.87 -23.51 -0.44
N GLY A 248 -11.34 -22.99 -1.54
CA GLY A 248 -10.08 -23.47 -2.13
C GLY A 248 -8.89 -23.37 -1.17
N SER A 249 -8.64 -22.19 -0.60
CA SER A 249 -7.53 -21.97 0.32
C SER A 249 -7.74 -22.68 1.65
N ILE A 250 -8.98 -22.71 2.18
CA ILE A 250 -9.33 -23.46 3.40
C ILE A 250 -8.94 -24.94 3.24
N ARG A 251 -9.26 -25.56 2.10
CA ARG A 251 -8.91 -26.96 1.83
C ARG A 251 -7.39 -27.15 1.73
N SER A 252 -6.69 -26.28 1.01
CA SER A 252 -5.22 -26.34 0.87
C SER A 252 -4.54 -26.29 2.23
N TYR A 253 -4.86 -25.27 3.03
CA TYR A 253 -4.28 -25.11 4.37
C TYR A 253 -4.60 -26.29 5.27
N ALA A 254 -5.82 -26.81 5.25
CA ALA A 254 -6.17 -27.99 6.07
C ALA A 254 -5.33 -29.23 5.67
N VAL A 255 -5.05 -29.42 4.37
CA VAL A 255 -4.20 -30.51 3.88
C VAL A 255 -2.74 -30.32 4.33
N GLU A 256 -2.20 -29.11 4.15
CA GLU A 256 -0.84 -28.76 4.54
C GLU A 256 -0.63 -28.92 6.05
N THR A 257 -1.54 -28.40 6.86
CA THR A 257 -1.49 -28.51 8.32
C THR A 257 -1.59 -29.97 8.79
N LEU A 258 -2.45 -30.79 8.17
CA LEU A 258 -2.50 -32.23 8.44
C LEU A 258 -1.17 -32.92 8.13
N ALA A 259 -0.50 -32.53 7.03
CA ALA A 259 0.82 -33.07 6.70
C ALA A 259 1.88 -32.66 7.72
N LYS A 260 1.90 -31.38 8.15
CA LYS A 260 2.81 -30.88 9.20
C LYS A 260 2.64 -31.63 10.52
N ILE A 261 1.40 -31.84 10.96
CA ILE A 261 1.11 -32.57 12.21
C ILE A 261 1.57 -34.03 12.12
N LYS A 262 1.48 -34.67 10.93
CA LYS A 262 1.96 -36.04 10.73
C LYS A 262 3.49 -36.12 10.75
N ALA A 263 4.18 -35.14 10.17
CA ALA A 263 5.63 -35.12 10.13
C ALA A 263 6.29 -34.83 11.50
N ALA A 264 5.54 -34.21 12.42
CA ALA A 264 5.99 -33.90 13.78
C ALA A 264 5.73 -35.03 14.80
N LYS A 265 5.24 -36.19 14.35
CA LYS A 265 4.99 -37.39 15.16
C LYS A 265 5.89 -38.53 14.73
#